data_AF-A0A918T3R3-F1
#
_entry.id   AF-A0A918T3R3-F1
#
_cell.length_a   1.000
_cell.length_b   1.000
_cell.length_c   1.000
_cell.angle_alpha   90.00
_cell.angle_beta   90.00
_cell.angle_gamma   90.00
#
_symmetry.space_group_name_H-M   'P 1'
#
loop_
_entity.id
_entity.type
_entity.pdbx_description
1 polymer ?
#
loop_
_entity_poly.entity_id
_entity_poly.type
_entity_poly.pdbx_seq_one_letter_code
_entity_poly.pdbx_strand_id
1 'polypeptide(L)'
;MYLMTRDDHEPVFVRKGRWVYNTRNPVARMLMLATVVGLAGFYLYVSDTGQWSESELRDAVHEAARDLEAQPRRVHFGYDSMIRDAIEATDEGPVADLVITRTGNGTGSGAADVPAEDSFEIGAAHMSETFCMRLSPPEPPRTWGNSETVRLNVRVSPGDC
;
A
#
# COMPACT_ATOMS: atom_id res chain seq x y z
N MET A 1 50.41 47.14 -17.34
CA MET A 1 49.83 46.85 -16.01
C MET A 1 48.45 46.27 -16.26
N TYR A 2 48.20 45.05 -15.78
CA TYR A 2 47.18 44.13 -16.29
C TYR A 2 45.72 44.57 -16.08
N LEU A 3 44.88 44.04 -16.97
CA LEU A 3 43.50 44.35 -17.32
C LEU A 3 42.44 44.16 -16.21
N MET A 4 41.39 44.99 -16.32
CA MET A 4 40.01 44.74 -15.88
C MET A 4 39.50 43.38 -16.35
N THR A 5 38.95 42.59 -15.43
CA THR A 5 37.67 41.84 -15.59
C THR A 5 37.17 41.52 -14.18
N ARG A 6 36.36 42.42 -13.61
CA ARG A 6 35.57 42.10 -12.42
C ARG A 6 34.32 41.42 -12.96
N ASP A 7 34.37 40.10 -13.06
CA ASP A 7 33.23 39.29 -13.48
C ASP A 7 31.98 39.69 -12.68
N ASP A 8 30.93 40.08 -13.41
CA ASP A 8 29.60 40.52 -12.94
C ASP A 8 28.78 39.40 -12.25
N HIS A 9 29.45 38.41 -11.69
CA HIS A 9 28.83 37.25 -11.06
C HIS A 9 28.71 37.49 -9.55
N GLU A 10 27.60 38.09 -9.14
CA GLU A 10 27.27 38.22 -7.71
C GLU A 10 27.29 36.80 -7.08
N PRO A 11 27.96 36.55 -5.93
CA PRO A 11 28.09 35.19 -5.42
C PRO A 11 26.77 34.66 -4.85
N VAL A 12 26.45 33.39 -5.15
CA VAL A 12 25.22 32.68 -4.68
C VAL A 12 25.18 32.56 -3.15
N PHE A 13 26.33 32.41 -2.52
CA PHE A 13 26.49 32.40 -1.08
C PHE A 13 27.34 33.59 -0.64
N VAL A 14 26.84 34.37 0.31
CA VAL A 14 27.57 35.52 0.87
C VAL A 14 27.87 35.24 2.34
N ARG A 15 29.09 35.53 2.76
CA ARG A 15 29.53 35.35 4.14
C ARG A 15 29.22 36.61 4.95
N LYS A 16 28.24 36.53 5.85
CA LYS A 16 27.91 37.57 6.85
C LYS A 16 27.92 36.95 8.24
N GLY A 17 29.10 36.64 8.78
CA GLY A 17 29.27 35.87 10.02
C GLY A 17 28.98 34.37 9.87
N ARG A 18 27.91 34.02 9.14
CA ARG A 18 27.57 32.68 8.63
C ARG A 18 27.39 32.71 7.12
N TRP A 19 27.41 31.55 6.45
CA TRP A 19 27.06 31.45 5.03
C TRP A 19 25.56 31.68 4.87
N VAL A 20 25.18 32.74 4.16
CA VAL A 20 23.78 33.10 3.91
C VAL A 20 23.55 33.12 2.41
N TYR A 21 22.39 32.60 1.99
CA TYR A 21 21.98 32.54 0.60
C TYR A 21 21.68 33.95 0.06
N ASN A 22 22.25 34.31 -1.09
CA ASN A 22 22.01 35.61 -1.70
C ASN A 22 20.73 35.61 -2.53
N THR A 23 19.64 36.15 -1.97
CA THR A 23 18.35 36.25 -2.67
C THR A 23 18.32 37.29 -3.79
N ARG A 24 19.39 38.06 -3.99
CA ARG A 24 19.51 39.06 -5.08
C ARG A 24 20.18 38.50 -6.34
N ASN A 25 20.88 37.36 -6.23
CA ASN A 25 21.46 36.69 -7.38
C ASN A 25 20.37 35.97 -8.22
N PRO A 26 20.29 36.20 -9.55
CA PRO A 26 19.28 35.59 -10.42
C PRO A 26 19.40 34.07 -10.56
N VAL A 27 20.62 33.52 -10.58
CA VAL A 27 20.90 32.08 -10.57
C VAL A 27 20.38 31.42 -9.29
N ALA A 28 20.56 32.10 -8.16
CA ALA A 28 20.09 31.64 -6.86
C ALA A 28 18.55 31.57 -6.81
N ARG A 29 17.86 32.54 -7.43
CA ARG A 29 16.38 32.49 -7.58
C ARG A 29 15.92 31.39 -8.52
N MET A 30 16.62 31.19 -9.63
CA MET A 30 16.35 30.11 -10.59
C MET A 30 16.47 28.74 -9.92
N LEU A 31 17.51 28.52 -9.12
CA LEU A 31 17.70 27.28 -8.36
C LEU A 31 16.59 27.05 -7.33
N MET A 32 16.18 28.08 -6.59
CA MET A 32 15.04 27.95 -5.66
C MET A 32 13.76 27.56 -6.40
N LEU A 33 13.44 28.25 -7.50
CA LEU A 33 12.24 27.95 -8.29
C LEU A 33 12.29 26.54 -8.88
N ALA A 34 13.41 26.14 -9.46
CA ALA A 34 13.60 24.80 -10.00
C ALA A 34 13.47 23.72 -8.92
N THR A 35 13.98 23.97 -7.71
CA THR A 35 13.84 23.04 -6.59
C THR A 35 12.39 22.90 -6.15
N VAL A 36 11.65 24.01 -6.02
CA VAL A 36 10.22 23.97 -5.63
C VAL A 36 9.39 23.26 -6.70
N VAL A 37 9.60 23.58 -7.97
CA VAL A 37 8.90 22.92 -9.09
C VAL A 37 9.25 21.44 -9.18
N GLY A 38 10.53 21.10 -8.99
CA GLY A 38 10.98 19.70 -8.96
C GLY A 38 10.34 18.91 -7.82
N LEU A 39 10.28 19.48 -6.62
CA LEU A 39 9.61 18.85 -5.48
C LEU A 39 8.10 18.71 -5.70
N ALA A 40 7.44 19.75 -6.22
CA ALA A 40 6.02 19.71 -6.52
C ALA A 40 5.71 18.66 -7.59
N GLY A 41 6.51 18.61 -8.66
CA GLY A 41 6.38 17.62 -9.73
C GLY A 41 6.64 16.20 -9.23
N PHE A 42 7.64 16.00 -8.38
CA PHE A 42 7.92 14.70 -7.76
C PHE A 42 6.78 14.24 -6.84
N TYR A 43 6.25 15.14 -6.02
CA TYR A 43 5.12 14.84 -5.15
C TYR A 43 3.88 14.41 -5.95
N LEU A 44 3.55 15.15 -7.02
CA LEU A 44 2.43 14.82 -7.91
C LEU A 44 2.65 13.50 -8.65
N TYR A 45 3.88 13.22 -9.09
CA TYR A 45 4.21 11.96 -9.75
C TYR A 45 4.03 10.76 -8.82
N VAL A 46 4.54 10.86 -7.58
CA VAL A 46 4.41 9.78 -6.59
C VAL A 46 2.96 9.58 -6.13
N SER A 47 2.15 10.64 -6.07
CA SER A 47 0.73 10.50 -5.71
C SER A 47 -0.10 9.78 -6.77
N ASP A 48 0.26 9.89 -8.05
CA ASP A 48 -0.52 9.32 -9.15
C ASP A 48 -0.24 7.82 -9.35
N THR A 49 0.98 7.36 -9.04
CA THR A 49 1.38 5.95 -9.17
C THR A 49 1.20 5.14 -7.89
N GLY A 50 0.71 5.76 -6.82
CA GLY A 50 0.70 5.21 -5.46
C GLY A 50 -0.69 4.96 -4.87
N GLN A 51 -1.74 5.00 -5.69
CA GLN A 51 -3.13 4.84 -5.28
C GLN A 51 -3.74 3.62 -5.96
N TRP A 52 -4.71 2.99 -5.29
CA TRP A 52 -5.49 1.90 -5.84
C TRP A 52 -6.63 2.51 -6.65
N SER A 53 -6.87 1.98 -7.85
CA SER A 53 -8.18 2.14 -8.48
C SER A 53 -9.15 1.06 -7.99
N GLU A 54 -10.45 1.33 -8.11
CA GLU A 54 -11.49 0.35 -7.76
C GLU A 54 -11.35 -0.94 -8.58
N SER A 55 -10.99 -0.82 -9.86
CA SER A 55 -10.74 -1.98 -10.73
C SER A 55 -9.50 -2.76 -10.32
N GLU A 56 -8.39 -2.09 -10.00
CA GLU A 56 -7.17 -2.78 -9.57
C GLU A 56 -7.39 -3.51 -8.25
N LEU A 57 -8.03 -2.86 -7.27
CA LEU A 57 -8.32 -3.50 -5.99
C LEU A 57 -9.25 -4.70 -6.17
N ARG A 58 -10.28 -4.55 -7.00
CA ARG A 58 -11.21 -5.64 -7.35
C ARG A 58 -10.48 -6.82 -7.97
N ASP A 59 -9.68 -6.56 -9.00
CA ASP A 59 -8.98 -7.59 -9.76
C ASP A 59 -7.96 -8.30 -8.85
N ALA A 60 -7.22 -7.56 -8.03
CA ALA A 60 -6.28 -8.10 -7.06
C ALA A 60 -6.94 -8.98 -6.00
N VAL A 61 -8.06 -8.54 -5.43
CA VAL A 61 -8.81 -9.35 -4.45
C VAL A 61 -9.34 -10.63 -5.09
N HIS A 62 -9.82 -10.57 -6.34
CA HIS A 62 -10.33 -11.75 -7.05
C HIS A 62 -9.21 -12.70 -7.53
N GLU A 63 -8.05 -12.19 -7.93
CA GLU A 63 -6.88 -13.02 -8.26
C GLU A 63 -6.30 -13.65 -6.98
N ALA A 64 -6.17 -12.89 -5.89
CA ALA A 64 -5.75 -13.42 -4.59
C ALA A 64 -6.68 -14.54 -4.09
N ALA A 65 -8.01 -14.38 -4.25
CA ALA A 65 -8.97 -15.43 -3.93
C ALA A 65 -8.71 -16.71 -4.75
N ARG A 66 -8.47 -16.57 -6.06
CA ARG A 66 -8.15 -17.70 -6.94
C ARG A 66 -6.84 -18.38 -6.54
N ASP A 67 -5.81 -17.62 -6.20
CA ASP A 67 -4.54 -18.18 -5.74
C ASP A 67 -4.70 -18.95 -4.43
N LEU A 68 -5.44 -18.38 -3.46
CA LEU A 68 -5.72 -19.02 -2.18
C LEU A 68 -6.50 -20.35 -2.33
N GLU A 69 -7.42 -20.45 -3.29
CA GLU A 69 -8.16 -21.68 -3.58
C GLU A 69 -7.34 -22.72 -4.38
N ALA A 70 -6.40 -22.27 -5.21
CA ALA A 70 -5.71 -23.14 -6.17
C ALA A 70 -4.91 -24.26 -5.51
N GLN A 71 -4.30 -23.98 -4.34
CA GLN A 71 -3.42 -24.93 -3.66
C GLN A 71 -3.64 -24.93 -2.16
N PRO A 72 -3.46 -26.08 -1.48
CA PRO A 72 -3.48 -26.14 -0.03
C PRO A 72 -2.42 -25.19 0.57
N ARG A 73 -2.81 -24.41 1.56
CA ARG A 73 -1.96 -23.37 2.18
C ARG A 73 -1.59 -23.76 3.60
N ARG A 74 -0.37 -23.40 4.01
CA ARG A 74 0.07 -23.53 5.39
C ARG A 74 -0.31 -22.28 6.16
N VAL A 75 -1.06 -22.46 7.23
CA VAL A 75 -1.45 -21.35 8.11
C VAL A 75 -0.41 -21.22 9.22
N HIS A 76 0.32 -20.11 9.23
CA HIS A 76 1.36 -19.84 10.24
C HIS A 76 0.96 -18.72 11.21
N PHE A 77 0.48 -17.59 10.69
CA PHE A 77 0.15 -16.39 11.47
C PHE A 77 -1.32 -15.97 11.38
N GLY A 78 -2.14 -16.80 10.73
CA GLY A 78 -3.55 -16.57 10.46
C GLY A 78 -3.83 -16.17 9.02
N TYR A 79 -5.10 -16.14 8.66
CA TYR A 79 -5.51 -15.86 7.27
C TYR A 79 -5.25 -14.42 6.83
N ASP A 80 -5.21 -13.44 7.75
CA ASP A 80 -4.94 -12.03 7.39
C ASP A 80 -3.58 -11.84 6.71
N SER A 81 -2.52 -12.48 7.26
CA SER A 81 -1.19 -12.48 6.64
C SER A 81 -1.20 -13.16 5.27
N MET A 82 -1.92 -14.27 5.12
CA MET A 82 -2.01 -15.00 3.85
C MET A 82 -2.76 -14.22 2.78
N ILE A 83 -3.84 -13.51 3.16
CA ILE A 83 -4.60 -12.66 2.25
C ILE A 83 -3.73 -11.50 1.79
N ARG A 84 -2.98 -10.88 2.70
CA ARG A 84 -2.01 -9.83 2.34
C ARG A 84 -0.96 -10.33 1.37
N ASP A 85 -0.32 -11.46 1.66
CA ASP A 85 0.72 -12.04 0.80
C ASP A 85 0.17 -12.41 -0.57
N ALA A 86 -1.07 -12.92 -0.64
CA ALA A 86 -1.73 -13.28 -1.90
C ALA A 86 -2.06 -12.04 -2.75
N ILE A 87 -2.47 -10.93 -2.13
CA ILE A 87 -2.71 -9.65 -2.84
C ILE A 87 -1.38 -9.01 -3.26
N GLU A 88 -0.35 -9.04 -2.42
CA GLU A 88 0.98 -8.54 -2.77
C GLU A 88 1.60 -9.31 -3.95
N ALA A 89 1.31 -10.61 -4.06
CA ALA A 89 1.78 -11.44 -5.16
C ALA A 89 1.17 -11.10 -6.53
N THR A 90 0.08 -10.32 -6.58
CA THR A 90 -0.57 -9.96 -7.86
C THR A 90 0.11 -8.79 -8.58
N ASP A 91 0.98 -8.02 -7.89
CA ASP A 91 1.71 -6.86 -8.44
C ASP A 91 0.78 -5.76 -9.02
N GLU A 92 -0.50 -5.74 -8.62
CA GLU A 92 -1.54 -4.86 -9.17
C GLU A 92 -1.73 -3.55 -8.40
N GLY A 93 -0.98 -3.32 -7.32
CA GLY A 93 -1.10 -2.05 -6.60
C GLY A 93 -0.22 -1.87 -5.35
N PRO A 94 -0.29 -0.69 -4.73
CA PRO A 94 0.53 -0.32 -3.59
C PRO A 94 0.07 -1.03 -2.31
N VAL A 95 0.82 -2.06 -1.90
CA VAL A 95 0.53 -2.88 -0.69
C VAL A 95 0.49 -2.04 0.59
N ALA A 96 1.23 -0.93 0.65
CA ALA A 96 1.33 -0.08 1.83
C ALA A 96 -0.01 0.56 2.24
N ASP A 97 -0.96 0.69 1.32
CA ASP A 97 -2.26 1.33 1.56
C ASP A 97 -3.40 0.31 1.77
N LEU A 98 -3.10 -0.99 1.71
CA LEU A 98 -4.07 -2.07 1.85
C LEU A 98 -4.52 -2.23 3.31
N VAL A 99 -5.82 -2.14 3.54
CA VAL A 99 -6.47 -2.36 4.83
C VAL A 99 -7.19 -3.69 4.80
N ILE A 100 -6.86 -4.59 5.73
CA ILE A 100 -7.53 -5.88 5.90
C ILE A 100 -8.03 -5.96 7.34
N THR A 101 -9.34 -6.07 7.51
CA THR A 101 -10.01 -6.12 8.82
C THR A 101 -10.77 -7.43 8.95
N ARG A 102 -10.50 -8.21 10.00
CA ARG A 102 -11.31 -9.40 10.31
C ARG A 102 -12.64 -8.96 10.93
N THR A 103 -13.75 -9.31 10.29
CA THR A 103 -15.11 -8.91 10.69
C THR A 103 -15.89 -10.04 11.35
N GLY A 104 -15.57 -11.29 11.04
CA GLY A 104 -16.15 -12.46 11.68
C GLY A 104 -15.12 -13.56 11.88
N ASN A 105 -15.15 -14.16 13.08
CA ASN A 105 -14.51 -15.43 13.34
C ASN A 105 -15.54 -16.54 13.09
N GLY A 106 -15.15 -17.61 12.40
CA GLY A 106 -16.00 -18.74 12.04
C GLY A 106 -16.50 -19.57 13.21
N THR A 107 -16.76 -18.99 14.37
CA THR A 107 -17.70 -19.55 15.34
C THR A 107 -19.08 -19.50 14.70
N GLY A 108 -19.42 -20.52 13.90
CA GLY A 108 -20.73 -20.65 13.27
C GLY A 108 -21.85 -20.33 14.25
N SER A 109 -22.95 -19.79 13.75
CA SER A 109 -24.10 -19.28 14.53
C SER A 109 -24.83 -20.33 15.39
N GLY A 110 -24.26 -21.52 15.58
CA GLY A 110 -24.89 -22.68 16.20
C GLY A 110 -25.96 -23.35 15.31
N ALA A 111 -26.22 -22.80 14.12
CA ALA A 111 -27.10 -23.40 13.13
C ALA A 111 -26.32 -24.47 12.33
N ALA A 112 -26.87 -25.68 12.25
CA ALA A 112 -26.20 -26.84 11.64
C ALA A 112 -25.90 -26.71 10.13
N ASP A 113 -26.45 -25.69 9.46
CA ASP A 113 -26.43 -25.55 7.99
C ASP A 113 -25.51 -24.43 7.47
N VAL A 114 -24.82 -23.67 8.34
CA VAL A 114 -23.86 -22.64 7.90
C VAL A 114 -22.45 -23.12 8.21
N PRO A 115 -21.61 -23.45 7.21
CA PRO A 115 -20.22 -23.80 7.46
C PRO A 115 -19.55 -22.64 8.21
N ALA A 116 -18.73 -23.00 9.20
CA ALA A 116 -17.89 -22.04 9.89
C ALA A 116 -16.98 -21.34 8.86
N GLU A 117 -17.10 -20.02 8.75
CA GLU A 117 -16.36 -19.19 7.79
C GLU A 117 -15.76 -17.99 8.52
N ASP A 118 -14.48 -17.70 8.28
CA ASP A 118 -13.89 -16.43 8.69
C ASP A 118 -14.17 -15.39 7.61
N SER A 119 -14.51 -14.16 8.03
CA SER A 119 -14.77 -13.05 7.12
C SER A 119 -13.78 -11.91 7.33
N PHE A 120 -13.33 -11.36 6.20
CA PHE A 120 -12.34 -10.30 6.12
C PHE A 120 -12.85 -9.23 5.16
N GLU A 121 -12.88 -8.01 5.63
CA GLU A 121 -13.12 -6.83 4.82
C GLU A 121 -11.78 -6.28 4.31
N ILE A 122 -11.69 -6.07 3.00
CA ILE A 122 -10.49 -5.65 2.30
C ILE A 122 -10.78 -4.34 1.58
N GLY A 123 -9.96 -3.32 1.82
CA GLY A 123 -10.08 -1.99 1.24
C GLY A 123 -8.74 -1.29 1.08
N ALA A 124 -8.76 -0.06 0.57
CA ALA A 124 -7.62 0.83 0.53
C ALA A 124 -7.91 2.08 1.39
N ALA A 125 -6.92 2.61 2.11
CA ALA A 125 -7.16 3.66 3.11
C ALA A 125 -7.67 4.98 2.50
N HIS A 126 -7.42 5.24 1.22
CA HIS A 126 -7.92 6.40 0.49
C HIS A 126 -9.27 6.17 -0.22
N MET A 127 -9.85 4.97 -0.11
CA MET A 127 -11.07 4.57 -0.83
C MET A 127 -12.21 4.23 0.13
N SER A 128 -13.45 4.33 -0.37
CA SER A 128 -14.65 3.85 0.34
C SER A 128 -15.06 2.44 -0.09
N GLU A 129 -14.49 1.96 -1.20
CA GLU A 129 -14.79 0.68 -1.80
C GLU A 129 -14.12 -0.43 -0.99
N THR A 130 -14.95 -1.35 -0.51
CA THR A 130 -14.54 -2.51 0.27
C THR A 130 -15.00 -3.80 -0.40
N PHE A 131 -14.31 -4.89 -0.10
CA PHE A 131 -14.63 -6.23 -0.55
C PHE A 131 -14.67 -7.18 0.64
N CYS A 132 -15.77 -7.90 0.78
CA CYS A 132 -15.91 -8.93 1.78
C CYS A 132 -15.40 -10.28 1.24
N MET A 133 -14.33 -10.79 1.84
CA MET A 133 -13.76 -12.10 1.57
C MET A 133 -14.12 -13.08 2.70
N ARG A 134 -14.77 -14.19 2.36
CA ARG A 134 -15.11 -15.28 3.28
C ARG A 134 -14.26 -16.52 2.99
N LEU A 135 -13.68 -17.11 4.03
CA LEU A 135 -12.81 -18.28 3.94
C LEU A 135 -13.38 -19.46 4.74
N SER A 136 -13.47 -20.62 4.09
CA SER A 136 -13.79 -21.91 4.71
C SER A 136 -12.69 -22.93 4.42
N PRO A 137 -12.25 -23.77 5.37
CA PRO A 137 -12.67 -23.83 6.79
C PRO A 137 -12.12 -22.65 7.60
N PRO A 138 -12.65 -22.38 8.82
CA PRO A 138 -12.15 -21.28 9.65
C PRO A 138 -10.70 -21.56 10.08
N GLU A 139 -9.99 -20.51 10.51
CA GLU A 139 -8.61 -20.60 10.94
C GLU A 139 -8.47 -21.68 12.04
N PRO A 140 -7.57 -22.66 11.86
CA PRO A 140 -7.34 -23.67 12.88
C PRO A 140 -6.77 -23.03 14.15
N PRO A 141 -7.08 -23.57 15.33
CA PRO A 141 -6.56 -23.02 16.59
C PRO A 141 -5.04 -23.01 16.56
N ARG A 142 -4.44 -21.88 16.94
CA ARG A 142 -2.99 -21.71 17.01
C ARG A 142 -2.40 -22.70 18.01
N THR A 143 -1.90 -23.83 17.52
CA THR A 143 -1.17 -24.80 18.32
C THR A 143 0.32 -24.57 18.15
N TRP A 144 1.05 -24.58 19.27
CA TRP A 144 2.47 -24.27 19.26
C TRP A 144 3.24 -25.32 18.44
N GLY A 145 3.85 -24.89 17.32
CA GLY A 145 4.75 -25.72 16.51
C GLY A 145 4.11 -26.48 15.34
N ASN A 146 2.79 -26.40 15.12
CA ASN A 146 2.12 -27.08 14.00
C ASN A 146 1.55 -26.08 13.00
N SER A 147 2.10 -26.07 11.79
CA SER A 147 1.45 -25.46 10.64
C SER A 147 0.49 -26.47 10.03
N GLU A 148 -0.81 -26.19 10.09
CA GLU A 148 -1.79 -27.04 9.42
C GLU A 148 -1.91 -26.63 7.95
N THR A 149 -2.00 -27.62 7.07
CA THR A 149 -2.23 -27.39 5.65
C THR A 149 -3.72 -27.48 5.40
N VAL A 150 -4.34 -26.37 5.05
CA VAL A 150 -5.78 -26.28 4.80
C VAL A 150 -6.03 -26.02 3.31
N ARG A 151 -7.06 -26.66 2.76
CA ARG A 151 -7.59 -26.29 1.45
C ARG A 151 -8.73 -25.30 1.68
N LEU A 152 -8.57 -24.10 1.14
CA LEU A 152 -9.51 -23.01 1.32
C LEU A 152 -10.56 -23.03 0.21
N ASN A 153 -11.79 -22.71 0.58
CA ASN A 153 -12.81 -22.17 -0.32
C ASN A 153 -12.96 -20.69 0.03
N VAL A 154 -12.84 -19.84 -0.99
CA VAL A 154 -12.81 -18.39 -0.83
C VAL A 154 -13.96 -17.79 -1.64
N ARG A 155 -14.77 -16.97 -0.99
CA ARG A 155 -15.86 -16.23 -1.64
C ARG A 155 -15.64 -14.75 -1.47
N VAL A 156 -15.69 -14.00 -2.56
CA VAL A 156 -15.56 -12.55 -2.56
C VAL A 156 -16.89 -11.94 -2.99
N SER A 157 -17.38 -10.98 -2.22
CA SER A 157 -18.53 -10.14 -2.58
C SER A 157 -18.17 -8.65 -2.42
N PRO A 158 -18.66 -7.78 -3.31
CA PRO A 158 -18.46 -6.34 -3.16
C PRO A 158 -19.21 -5.79 -1.94
N GLY A 159 -18.61 -4.80 -1.28
CA GLY A 159 -19.12 -4.15 -0.07
C GLY A 159 -18.62 -4.79 1.22
N ASP A 160 -19.13 -4.25 2.33
CA ASP A 160 -18.75 -4.64 3.69
C ASP A 160 -19.17 -6.08 4.03
N CYS A 161 -18.50 -6.64 5.03
CA CYS A 161 -18.94 -7.83 5.74
C CYS A 161 -19.85 -7.45 6.92
#